data_AF-A0A7C2P1J3-F1
#
_entry.id   AF-A0A7C2P1J3-F1
#
_cell.length_a   1.000
_cell.length_b   1.000
_cell.length_c   1.000
_cell.angle_alpha   90.00
_cell.angle_beta   90.00
_cell.angle_gamma   90.00
#
_symmetry.space_group_name_H-M   'P 1'
#
loop_
_entity.id
_entity.type
_entity.pdbx_description
1 polymer ?
#
loop_
_entity_poly.entity_id
_entity_poly.type
_entity_poly.pdbx_seq_one_letter_code
_entity_poly.pdbx_strand_id
1 'polypeptide(L)'
;MGITLQFVISLLITYLFLLELIYLNHTYKESKKKQIHNEYILADLRKLEFKPKSFDAILCLEVIEHLTKEEGYGLIKKMEKWARKKIIITNSKWLSLSRRVRL
;
A
#
# COMPACT_ATOMS: atom_id res chain seq x y z
N MET A 1 -32.02 0.33 20.98
CA MET A 1 -30.64 -0.12 21.28
C MET A 1 -29.70 -0.22 20.07
N GLY A 2 -30.17 -0.25 18.81
CA GLY A 2 -29.28 -0.39 17.63
C GLY A 2 -28.57 0.88 17.16
N ILE A 3 -29.14 2.06 17.41
CA ILE A 3 -28.62 3.34 16.90
C ILE A 3 -27.34 3.77 17.64
N THR A 4 -27.32 3.62 18.97
CA THR A 4 -26.17 4.02 19.81
C THR A 4 -24.92 3.18 19.54
N LEU A 5 -25.07 1.88 19.28
CA LEU A 5 -23.95 1.00 18.95
C LEU A 5 -23.37 1.31 17.55
N GLN A 6 -24.23 1.61 16.57
CA GLN A 6 -23.81 1.99 15.22
C GLN A 6 -23.00 3.30 15.24
N PHE A 7 -23.42 4.30 16.03
CA PHE A 7 -22.68 5.55 16.17
C PHE A 7 -21.29 5.35 16.79
N VAL A 8 -21.17 4.50 17.81
CA VAL A 8 -19.89 4.20 18.46
C VAL A 8 -18.92 3.47 17.51
N ILE A 9 -19.43 2.50 16.73
CA ILE A 9 -18.61 1.79 15.71
C ILE A 9 -18.14 2.76 14.64
N SER A 10 -19.02 3.65 14.16
CA SER A 10 -18.65 4.65 13.17
C SER A 10 -17.56 5.58 13.69
N LEU A 11 -17.68 6.09 14.92
CA LEU A 11 -16.67 6.96 15.53
C LEU A 11 -15.31 6.27 15.66
N LEU A 12 -15.31 5.00 16.08
CA LEU A 12 -14.09 4.22 16.24
C LEU A 12 -13.38 3.98 14.89
N ILE A 13 -14.13 3.66 13.84
CA ILE A 13 -13.60 3.50 12.48
C ILE A 13 -13.00 4.82 11.99
N THR A 14 -13.69 5.94 12.18
CA THR A 14 -13.17 7.26 11.78
C THR A 14 -11.88 7.60 12.54
N TYR A 15 -11.81 7.32 13.84
CA TYR A 15 -10.60 7.56 14.63
C TYR A 15 -9.41 6.70 14.18
N LEU A 16 -9.64 5.41 13.91
CA LEU A 16 -8.62 4.51 13.36
C LEU A 16 -8.10 5.01 12.01
N PHE A 17 -9.00 5.43 11.12
CA PHE A 17 -8.63 6.00 9.81
C PHE A 17 -7.83 7.31 9.95
N LEU A 18 -8.22 8.19 10.89
CA LEU A 18 -7.48 9.41 11.17
C LEU A 18 -6.07 9.14 11.71
N LEU A 19 -5.91 8.14 12.59
CA LEU A 19 -4.60 7.72 13.09
C LEU A 19 -3.69 7.21 11.97
N GLU A 20 -4.21 6.41 11.04
CA GLU A 20 -3.46 5.95 9.86
C GLU A 20 -3.03 7.12 8.97
N LEU A 21 -3.92 8.08 8.72
CA LEU A 21 -3.59 9.28 7.94
C LEU A 21 -2.54 10.17 8.60
N ILE A 22 -2.61 10.33 9.93
CA ILE A 22 -1.62 11.08 10.70
C ILE A 22 -0.25 10.37 10.63
N TYR A 23 -0.24 9.04 10.80
CA TYR A 23 0.99 8.26 10.73
C TYR A 23 1.62 8.31 9.34
N LEU A 24 0.82 8.19 8.27
CA LEU A 24 1.28 8.30 6.89
C LEU A 24 1.87 9.69 6.60
N ASN A 25 1.22 10.75 7.07
CA ASN A 25 1.74 12.11 6.92
C ASN A 25 3.07 12.31 7.67
N HIS A 26 3.23 11.68 8.84
CA HIS A 26 4.46 11.75 9.60
C HIS A 26 5.62 11.06 8.88
N THR A 27 5.43 9.82 8.42
CA THR A 27 6.49 9.07 7.71
C THR A 27 6.89 9.74 6.40
N TYR A 28 5.92 10.28 5.65
CA TYR A 28 6.19 11.08 4.45
C TYR A 28 7.07 12.29 4.75
N LYS A 29 6.71 13.09 5.78
CA LYS A 29 7.47 14.30 6.17
C LYS A 29 8.89 13.95 6.62
N GLU A 30 9.05 12.90 7.43
CA GLU A 30 10.36 12.46 7.91
C GLU A 30 11.25 11.95 6.79
N SER A 31 10.72 11.16 5.84
CA SER A 31 11.49 10.71 4.68
C SER A 31 11.92 11.90 3.82
N LYS A 32 11.01 12.84 3.55
CA LYS A 32 11.31 14.05 2.76
C LYS A 32 12.38 14.93 3.41
N LYS A 33 12.35 15.06 4.74
CA LYS A 33 13.38 15.77 5.51
C LYS A 33 14.76 15.09 5.39
N LYS A 34 14.79 13.75 5.35
CA LYS A 34 16.02 12.96 5.19
C LYS A 34 16.54 12.91 3.75
N GLN A 35 15.75 13.35 2.76
CA GLN A 35 16.11 13.41 1.33
C GLN A 35 16.68 12.08 0.78
N ILE A 36 16.13 10.95 1.24
CA ILE A 36 16.59 9.61 0.82
C ILE A 36 16.03 9.18 -0.55
N HIS A 37 15.13 9.97 -1.13
CA HIS A 37 14.59 9.81 -2.48
C HIS A 37 14.61 11.15 -3.22
N ASN A 38 14.72 11.11 -4.55
CA ASN A 38 14.73 12.31 -5.38
C ASN A 38 13.35 12.96 -5.50
N GLU A 39 12.29 12.14 -5.56
CA GLU A 39 10.92 12.59 -5.80
C GLU A 39 9.94 11.90 -4.86
N TYR A 40 8.85 12.60 -4.55
CA TYR A 40 7.83 12.15 -3.59
C TYR A 40 6.43 12.47 -4.11
N ILE A 41 5.56 11.47 -4.19
CA ILE A 41 4.17 11.61 -4.62
C ILE A 41 3.25 11.15 -3.49
N LEU A 42 2.39 12.04 -3.00
CA LEU A 42 1.34 11.71 -2.03
C LEU A 42 0.02 11.52 -2.79
N ALA A 43 -0.35 10.26 -3.06
CA ALA A 43 -1.54 9.93 -3.82
C ALA A 43 -2.05 8.51 -3.49
N ASP A 44 -3.30 8.24 -3.87
CA ASP A 44 -3.85 6.88 -3.87
C ASP A 44 -3.21 6.05 -4.99
N LEU A 45 -2.41 5.06 -4.60
CA LEU A 45 -1.66 4.20 -5.52
C LEU A 45 -2.55 3.47 -6.53
N ARG A 46 -3.80 3.15 -6.17
CA ARG A 46 -4.76 2.49 -7.06
C ARG A 46 -5.10 3.35 -8.27
N LYS A 47 -5.02 4.67 -8.11
CA LYS A 47 -5.41 5.67 -9.11
C LYS A 47 -4.23 6.23 -9.91
N LEU A 48 -3.00 5.93 -9.52
CA LEU A 48 -1.81 6.40 -10.24
C LEU A 48 -1.68 5.72 -11.62
N GLU A 49 -1.14 6.48 -12.56
CA GLU A 49 -0.71 6.02 -13.88
C GLU A 49 0.61 6.69 -14.25
N PHE A 50 1.56 5.87 -14.71
CA PHE A 50 2.83 6.33 -15.25
C PHE A 50 2.96 5.91 -16.72
N LYS A 51 3.89 6.56 -17.44
CA LYS A 51 4.20 6.17 -18.81
C LYS A 51 4.73 4.72 -18.82
N PRO A 52 4.47 3.94 -19.88
CA PRO A 52 5.03 2.59 -19.99
C PRO A 52 6.57 2.61 -19.96
N LYS A 53 7.18 1.59 -19.35
CA LYS A 53 8.65 1.38 -19.31
C LYS A 53 9.47 2.58 -18.77
N SER A 54 8.86 3.39 -17.91
CA SER A 54 9.48 4.58 -17.30
C SER A 54 10.53 4.25 -16.25
N PHE A 55 10.37 3.11 -15.56
CA PHE A 55 11.22 2.73 -14.44
C PHE A 55 12.06 1.50 -14.81
N ASP A 56 13.38 1.52 -14.59
CA ASP A 56 14.21 0.31 -14.73
C ASP A 56 13.73 -0.80 -13.80
N ALA A 57 13.46 -0.43 -12.55
CA ALA A 57 12.98 -1.33 -11.52
C ALA A 57 11.88 -0.68 -10.68
N ILE A 58 10.96 -1.50 -10.16
CA ILE A 58 9.93 -1.10 -9.21
C ILE A 58 10.09 -1.94 -7.94
N LEU A 59 10.07 -1.27 -6.78
CA LEU A 59 10.08 -1.90 -5.46
C LEU A 59 8.72 -1.64 -4.79
N CYS A 60 7.97 -2.70 -4.50
CA CYS A 60 6.69 -2.64 -3.80
C CYS A 60 6.84 -3.39 -2.48
N LEU A 61 7.19 -2.65 -1.42
CA LEU A 61 7.58 -3.24 -0.13
C LEU A 61 6.44 -3.09 0.87
N GLU A 62 5.85 -4.20 1.32
CA GLU A 62 4.84 -4.23 2.39
C GLU A 62 3.57 -3.39 2.07
N VAL A 63 3.19 -3.30 0.79
CA VAL A 63 2.02 -2.55 0.33
C VAL A 63 0.86 -3.46 -0.06
N ILE A 64 1.14 -4.53 -0.80
CA ILE A 64 0.10 -5.29 -1.51
C ILE A 64 -0.85 -6.02 -0.56
N GLU A 65 -0.40 -6.32 0.67
CA GLU A 65 -1.19 -6.96 1.73
C GLU A 65 -2.33 -6.09 2.27
N HIS A 66 -2.30 -4.78 2.02
CA HIS A 66 -3.34 -3.84 2.44
C HIS A 66 -4.44 -3.68 1.39
N LEU A 67 -4.27 -4.25 0.20
CA LEU A 67 -5.22 -4.19 -0.90
C LEU A 67 -6.14 -5.42 -0.91
N THR A 68 -7.33 -5.28 -1.50
CA THR A 68 -8.09 -6.48 -1.88
C THR A 68 -7.32 -7.28 -2.93
N LYS A 69 -7.71 -8.54 -3.14
CA LYS A 69 -7.06 -9.40 -4.15
C LYS A 69 -7.14 -8.77 -5.53
N GLU A 70 -8.29 -8.23 -5.90
CA GLU A 70 -8.57 -7.57 -7.18
C GLU A 70 -7.74 -6.29 -7.34
N GLU A 71 -7.69 -5.44 -6.30
CA GLU A 71 -6.88 -4.22 -6.28
C GLU A 71 -5.38 -4.54 -6.41
N GLY A 72 -4.90 -5.55 -5.68
CA GLY A 72 -3.51 -6.01 -5.74
C GLY A 72 -3.12 -6.51 -7.13
N TYR A 73 -3.96 -7.35 -7.77
CA TYR A 73 -3.73 -7.78 -9.15
C TYR A 73 -3.76 -6.60 -10.13
N GLY A 74 -4.67 -5.65 -9.95
CA GLY A 74 -4.72 -4.42 -10.74
C GLY A 74 -3.41 -3.62 -10.65
N LEU A 75 -2.87 -3.48 -9.45
CA LEU A 75 -1.60 -2.80 -9.22
C LEU A 75 -0.42 -3.56 -9.83
N ILE A 76 -0.37 -4.90 -9.74
CA ILE A 76 0.69 -5.70 -10.37
C ILE A 76 0.72 -5.48 -11.89
N LYS A 77 -0.44 -5.56 -12.56
CA LYS A 77 -0.54 -5.31 -14.01
C LYS A 77 -0.07 -3.91 -14.39
N LYS A 78 -0.40 -2.91 -13.58
CA LYS A 78 0.10 -1.55 -13.75
C LYS A 78 1.62 -1.48 -13.63
N MET A 79 2.21 -2.09 -12.59
CA MET A 79 3.65 -2.14 -12.41
C MET A 79 4.36 -2.85 -13.58
N GLU A 80 3.80 -3.93 -14.12
CA GLU A 80 4.32 -4.62 -15.32
C GLU A 80 4.36 -3.71 -16.55
N LYS A 81 3.35 -2.86 -16.73
CA LYS A 81 3.32 -1.83 -17.78
C LYS A 81 4.37 -0.74 -17.55
N TRP A 82 4.54 -0.30 -16.30
CA TRP A 82 5.43 0.82 -15.95
C TRP A 82 6.91 0.43 -15.90
N ALA A 83 7.22 -0.83 -15.53
CA ALA A 83 8.58 -1.33 -15.40
C ALA A 83 9.20 -1.68 -16.75
N ARG A 84 10.51 -1.48 -16.86
CA ARG A 84 11.32 -1.85 -18.03
C ARG A 84 12.04 -3.19 -17.84
N LYS A 85 12.52 -3.50 -16.63
CA LYS A 85 13.36 -4.69 -16.37
C LYS A 85 12.85 -5.56 -15.23
N LYS A 86 12.59 -4.98 -14.05
CA LYS A 86 12.35 -5.79 -12.84
C LYS A 86 11.27 -5.20 -11.93
N ILE A 87 10.51 -6.08 -11.30
CA ILE A 87 9.59 -5.75 -10.21
C ILE A 87 9.97 -6.64 -9.03
N ILE A 88 10.09 -6.06 -7.83
CA ILE A 88 10.31 -6.78 -6.58
C ILE A 88 9.16 -6.43 -5.65
N ILE A 89 8.48 -7.45 -5.14
CA ILE A 89 7.36 -7.31 -4.22
C ILE A 89 7.72 -8.07 -2.95
N THR A 90 7.60 -7.42 -1.78
CA THR A 90 7.68 -8.07 -0.47
C THR A 90 6.36 -7.86 0.27
N ASN A 91 5.98 -8.84 1.09
CA ASN A 91 4.83 -8.75 1.96
C ASN A 91 5.04 -9.57 3.25
N SER A 92 4.58 -9.04 4.38
CA SER A 92 4.76 -9.69 5.69
C SER A 92 3.64 -10.68 6.03
N LYS A 93 2.49 -10.64 5.34
CA LYS A 93 1.36 -11.53 5.65
C LYS A 93 1.63 -13.02 5.38
N TRP A 94 2.60 -13.39 4.53
CA TRP A 94 2.85 -14.80 4.20
C TRP A 94 3.57 -15.60 5.29
N LEU A 95 4.17 -14.95 6.29
CA LEU A 95 4.78 -15.63 7.43
C LEU A 95 3.76 -16.28 8.39
N SER A 96 2.45 -16.06 8.22
CA SER A 96 1.41 -16.74 9.02
C SER A 96 0.74 -17.94 8.33
N LEU A 97 1.09 -18.28 7.08
CA LEU A 97 0.51 -19.42 6.34
C LEU A 97 1.53 -20.52 5.99
N SER A 98 2.75 -20.46 6.52
CA SER A 98 3.78 -21.49 6.33
C SER A 98 3.58 -22.74 7.21
N ARG A 99 2.34 -23.23 7.35
CA ARG A 99 2.09 -24.62 7.78
C ARG A 99 1.21 -25.35 6.77
N ARG A 100 1.88 -26.27 6.04
CA ARG A 100 1.39 -27.39 5.23
C ARG A 100 0.75 -27.06 3.89
N VAL A 101 1.54 -27.23 2.82
CA VAL A 101 1.36 -28.32 1.86
C VAL A 101 2.76 -28.85 1.50
N ARG A 102 3.09 -30.08 1.87
CA ARG A 102 4.16 -30.85 1.21
C ARG A 102 3.52 -31.45 -0.04
N LEU A 103 4.19 -31.27 -1.18
CA LEU A 103 3.99 -32.11 -2.36
C LEU A 103 4.34 -33.56 -2.01
#